data_AF-A0A239Q4P1-F1
#
_entry.id   AF-A0A239Q4P1-F1
#
_cell.length_a   1.000
_cell.length_b   1.000
_cell.length_c   1.000
_cell.angle_alpha   90.00
_cell.angle_beta   90.00
_cell.angle_gamma   90.00
#
_symmetry.space_group_name_H-M   'P 1'
#
loop_
_entity.id
_entity.type
_entity.pdbx_description
1 polymer ?
#
loop_
_entity_poly.entity_id
_entity_poly.type
_entity_poly.pdbx_seq_one_letter_code
_entity_poly.pdbx_strand_id
1 'polypeptide(L)'
;MRVLAVLFTLLTALPAPAHEFLLGDMQIIHPSLPATPVNARSAAVYMALSNDGPEDERLLGIETPFGMVRFLEPVTDARGNTRMRERAWVDIPAGEIVMLARGEMRGSLANVNRPLVEGDELTGTMIFEKRGRFDMFFLIDPVEAEAEFDPVSLASPAVSETDRAADIAAIAGALRDVLAAPQAMIAPVVLAGDVAIAGWTDGRVGARAFLRRKGTQWQVELWSNDSLLLLATLTSLGVSRVQAAALRAEMRAAEAALGPGFTSRFDAFPGTAHAPRDKP
;
A
#
# COMPACT_ATOMS: atom_id res chain seq x y z
N MET A 1 -46.88 -8.09 -34.54
CA MET A 1 -45.61 -8.85 -34.44
C MET A 1 -44.45 -7.91 -34.80
N ARG A 2 -43.82 -7.26 -33.81
CA ARG A 2 -42.49 -6.62 -33.91
C ARG A 2 -41.88 -6.59 -32.51
N VAL A 3 -40.99 -7.54 -32.22
CA VAL A 3 -40.19 -7.59 -31.00
C VAL A 3 -38.96 -6.72 -31.24
N LEU A 4 -38.75 -5.70 -30.43
CA LEU A 4 -37.55 -4.87 -30.47
C LEU A 4 -36.54 -5.46 -29.47
N ALA A 5 -35.48 -6.07 -29.97
CA ALA A 5 -34.38 -6.59 -29.16
C ALA A 5 -33.46 -5.42 -28.76
N VAL A 6 -33.35 -5.16 -27.46
CA VAL A 6 -32.38 -4.22 -26.90
C VAL A 6 -31.08 -4.97 -26.64
N LEU A 7 -30.05 -4.64 -27.42
CA LEU A 7 -28.69 -5.15 -27.27
C LEU A 7 -28.01 -4.37 -26.15
N PHE A 8 -27.80 -5.00 -25.00
CA PHE A 8 -27.11 -4.41 -23.85
C PHE A 8 -25.60 -4.61 -24.05
N THR A 9 -24.91 -3.58 -24.54
CA THR A 9 -23.46 -3.58 -24.70
C THR A 9 -22.82 -3.49 -23.31
N LEU A 10 -22.33 -4.62 -22.81
CA LEU A 10 -21.63 -4.71 -21.54
C LEU A 10 -20.24 -4.07 -21.70
N LEU A 11 -20.06 -2.87 -21.16
CA LEU A 11 -18.75 -2.20 -21.09
C LEU A 11 -17.90 -2.95 -20.04
N THR A 12 -17.00 -3.81 -20.50
CA THR A 12 -16.01 -4.45 -19.63
C THR A 12 -15.00 -3.40 -19.20
N ALA A 13 -15.03 -3.00 -17.93
CA ALA A 13 -13.96 -2.23 -17.32
C ALA A 13 -12.70 -3.11 -17.33
N LEU A 14 -11.67 -2.71 -18.09
CA LEU A 14 -10.37 -3.39 -18.09
C LEU A 14 -9.68 -3.08 -16.75
N PRO A 15 -9.09 -4.09 -16.08
CA PRO A 15 -8.27 -3.85 -14.90
C PRO A 15 -7.09 -2.97 -15.29
N ALA A 16 -6.89 -1.87 -14.56
CA ALA A 16 -5.64 -1.11 -14.65
C ALA A 16 -4.52 -1.98 -14.05
N PRO A 17 -3.45 -2.33 -14.79
CA PRO A 17 -2.29 -2.97 -14.20
C PRO A 17 -1.70 -2.10 -13.08
N ALA A 18 -1.78 -2.56 -11.82
CA ALA A 18 -0.91 -2.10 -10.77
C ALA A 18 0.50 -2.58 -11.12
N HIS A 19 1.42 -1.65 -11.37
CA HIS A 19 2.75 -1.96 -11.90
C HIS A 19 3.71 -2.33 -10.77
N GLU A 20 3.92 -3.62 -10.60
CA GLU A 20 4.71 -4.20 -9.51
C GLU A 20 5.66 -5.28 -10.06
N PHE A 21 6.85 -5.38 -9.47
CA PHE A 21 7.81 -6.43 -9.78
C PHE A 21 8.08 -7.30 -8.56
N LEU A 22 8.11 -8.62 -8.76
CA LEU A 22 8.44 -9.61 -7.74
C LEU A 22 9.84 -10.18 -7.98
N LEU A 23 10.64 -10.27 -6.92
CA LEU A 23 11.98 -10.83 -6.90
C LEU A 23 12.14 -11.78 -5.71
N GLY A 24 11.46 -12.93 -5.78
CA GLY A 24 11.28 -13.82 -4.63
C GLY A 24 10.46 -13.09 -3.54
N ASP A 25 10.98 -13.06 -2.32
CA ASP A 25 10.36 -12.36 -1.18
C ASP A 25 10.58 -10.83 -1.19
N MET A 26 11.04 -10.26 -2.30
CA MET A 26 11.14 -8.81 -2.49
C MET A 26 10.08 -8.32 -3.47
N GLN A 27 9.48 -7.19 -3.18
CA GLN A 27 8.52 -6.54 -4.05
C GLN A 27 8.97 -5.10 -4.34
N ILE A 28 8.92 -4.70 -5.61
CA ILE A 28 9.16 -3.32 -6.04
C ILE A 28 7.84 -2.78 -6.56
N ILE A 29 7.27 -1.83 -5.83
CA ILE A 29 5.90 -1.38 -5.99
C ILE A 29 5.90 0.03 -6.59
N HIS A 30 5.21 0.17 -7.72
CA HIS A 30 5.04 1.42 -8.47
C HIS A 30 6.34 2.22 -8.65
N PRO A 31 7.38 1.64 -9.30
CA PRO A 31 8.54 2.43 -9.68
C PRO A 31 8.14 3.49 -10.70
N SER A 32 8.32 4.76 -10.34
CA SER A 32 7.89 5.86 -11.20
C SER A 32 8.79 7.10 -11.17
N LEU A 33 8.65 7.91 -12.22
CA LEU A 33 9.16 9.29 -12.30
C LEU A 33 7.98 10.21 -12.67
N PRO A 34 7.97 11.47 -12.24
CA PRO A 34 7.02 12.43 -12.77
C PRO A 34 7.38 12.80 -14.21
N ALA A 35 6.38 13.12 -15.01
CA ALA A 35 6.55 13.77 -16.31
C ALA A 35 7.36 15.06 -16.15
N THR A 36 8.11 15.45 -17.18
CA THR A 36 9.04 16.58 -17.07
C THR A 36 8.78 17.64 -18.13
N PRO A 37 8.93 18.93 -17.83
CA PRO A 37 8.91 19.98 -18.84
C PRO A 37 10.08 19.83 -19.83
N VAL A 38 9.98 20.47 -20.99
CA VAL A 38 10.91 20.30 -22.13
C VAL A 38 12.38 20.59 -21.78
N ASN A 39 12.62 21.47 -20.81
CA ASN A 39 13.94 21.91 -20.38
C ASN A 39 14.44 21.28 -19.08
N ALA A 40 13.74 20.27 -18.55
CA ALA A 40 14.15 19.58 -17.33
C ALA A 40 15.54 18.95 -17.48
N ARG A 41 16.35 19.03 -16.42
CA ARG A 41 17.69 18.42 -16.34
C ARG A 41 17.79 17.28 -15.35
N SER A 42 16.71 17.07 -14.60
CA SER A 42 16.61 16.05 -13.59
C SER A 42 15.16 15.61 -13.38
N ALA A 43 14.97 14.39 -12.90
CA ALA A 43 13.70 13.89 -12.42
C ALA A 43 13.89 13.23 -11.04
N ALA A 44 12.84 13.23 -10.23
CA ALA A 44 12.83 12.41 -9.02
C ALA A 44 12.41 10.98 -9.39
N VAL A 45 12.84 10.01 -8.58
CA VAL A 45 12.43 8.60 -8.70
C VAL A 45 11.73 8.21 -7.40
N TYR A 46 10.56 7.60 -7.54
CA TYR A 46 9.71 7.14 -6.45
C TYR A 46 9.41 5.65 -6.61
N MET A 47 9.22 4.96 -5.49
CA MET A 47 8.80 3.56 -5.40
C MET A 47 8.57 3.18 -3.94
N ALA A 48 7.98 2.01 -3.70
CA ALA A 48 8.12 1.29 -2.44
C ALA A 48 8.86 -0.04 -2.64
N LEU A 49 9.70 -0.40 -1.67
CA LEU A 49 10.48 -1.63 -1.64
C LEU A 49 10.01 -2.44 -0.44
N SER A 50 9.33 -3.57 -0.66
CA SER A 50 8.94 -4.52 0.39
C SER A 50 9.96 -5.65 0.45
N ASN A 51 10.47 -5.94 1.65
CA ASN A 51 11.26 -7.13 1.92
C ASN A 51 10.47 -8.05 2.84
N ASP A 52 9.80 -9.05 2.29
CA ASP A 52 9.05 -10.04 3.05
C ASP A 52 9.95 -11.24 3.47
N GLY A 53 11.24 -11.18 3.11
CA GLY A 53 12.23 -12.19 3.43
C GLY A 53 12.77 -12.06 4.87
N PRO A 54 13.45 -13.12 5.36
CA PRO A 54 13.96 -13.17 6.74
C PRO A 54 15.29 -12.42 6.94
N GLU A 55 15.88 -11.89 5.87
CA GLU A 55 17.18 -11.21 5.92
C GLU A 55 17.11 -9.80 5.35
N ASP A 56 17.86 -8.88 5.97
CA ASP A 56 18.06 -7.53 5.45
C ASP A 56 18.64 -7.55 4.03
N GLU A 57 18.26 -6.58 3.22
CA GLU A 57 18.75 -6.34 1.87
C GLU A 57 19.17 -4.87 1.72
N ARG A 58 19.96 -4.57 0.70
CA ARG A 58 20.28 -3.20 0.30
C ARG A 58 20.08 -3.00 -1.18
N LEU A 59 19.48 -1.87 -1.55
CA LEU A 59 19.53 -1.35 -2.92
C LEU A 59 20.74 -0.43 -3.06
N LEU A 60 21.76 -0.92 -3.76
CA LEU A 60 23.03 -0.22 -3.96
C LEU A 60 22.94 0.85 -5.05
N GLY A 61 22.01 0.72 -5.98
CA GLY A 61 21.85 1.68 -7.06
C GLY A 61 20.76 1.32 -8.05
N ILE A 62 20.45 2.27 -8.92
CA ILE A 62 19.53 2.11 -10.04
C ILE A 62 20.21 2.71 -11.28
N GLU A 63 20.42 1.88 -12.29
CA GLU A 63 20.93 2.30 -13.59
C GLU A 63 19.78 2.64 -14.54
N THR A 64 19.93 3.72 -15.30
CA THR A 64 18.98 4.13 -16.35
C THR A 64 19.75 4.57 -17.60
N PRO A 65 19.09 4.75 -18.76
CA PRO A 65 19.71 5.37 -19.93
C PRO A 65 20.29 6.78 -19.71
N PHE A 66 19.85 7.49 -18.66
CA PHE A 66 20.36 8.83 -18.31
C PHE A 66 21.49 8.79 -17.28
N GLY A 67 21.82 7.61 -16.74
CA GLY A 67 22.85 7.38 -15.73
C GLY A 67 22.30 6.80 -14.42
N MET A 68 23.14 6.86 -13.39
CA MET A 68 22.82 6.37 -12.04
C MET A 68 21.86 7.30 -11.31
N VAL A 69 20.87 6.72 -10.64
CA VAL A 69 20.03 7.42 -9.67
C VAL A 69 20.82 7.60 -8.36
N ARG A 70 20.81 8.82 -7.82
CA ARG A 70 21.36 9.13 -6.50
C ARG A 70 20.26 9.10 -5.45
N PHE A 71 20.48 8.47 -4.30
CA PHE A 71 19.51 8.47 -3.22
C PHE A 71 19.71 9.69 -2.33
N LEU A 72 18.66 10.48 -2.14
CA LEU A 72 18.68 11.71 -1.36
C LEU A 72 17.65 11.62 -0.23
N GLU A 73 18.05 11.97 1.00
CA GLU A 73 17.15 12.08 2.15
C GLU A 73 17.19 13.51 2.73
N PRO A 74 16.07 14.04 3.23
CA PRO A 74 16.05 15.31 3.92
C PRO A 74 16.68 15.18 5.31
N VAL A 75 17.55 16.12 5.66
CA VAL A 75 18.14 16.25 6.98
C VAL A 75 17.94 17.67 7.47
N THR A 76 17.28 17.81 8.61
CA THR A 76 17.03 19.10 9.26
C THR A 76 18.10 19.36 10.30
N ASP A 77 18.78 20.50 10.20
CA ASP A 77 19.76 20.92 11.21
C ASP A 77 19.08 21.44 12.49
N ALA A 78 19.88 21.66 13.54
CA ALA A 78 19.38 22.19 14.81
C ALA A 78 18.76 23.61 14.72
N ARG A 79 18.88 24.28 13.57
CA ARG A 79 18.32 25.61 13.29
C ARG A 79 17.05 25.53 12.44
N GLY A 80 16.56 24.32 12.14
CA GLY A 80 15.35 24.11 11.34
C GLY A 80 15.57 24.13 9.83
N ASN A 81 16.82 24.23 9.34
CA ASN A 81 17.07 24.22 7.89
C ASN A 81 17.12 22.78 7.37
N THR A 82 16.28 22.47 6.39
CA THR A 82 16.30 21.17 5.71
C THR A 82 17.27 21.20 4.53
N ARG A 83 18.14 20.19 4.43
CA ARG A 83 19.03 19.95 3.30
C ARG A 83 18.93 18.52 2.83
N MET A 84 19.13 18.28 1.54
CA MET A 84 19.22 16.92 1.00
C MET A 84 20.62 16.35 1.27
N ARG A 85 20.69 15.21 1.95
CA ARG A 85 21.89 14.41 2.15
C ARG A 85 21.86 13.23 1.19
N GLU A 86 22.98 12.98 0.52
CA GLU A 86 23.12 11.78 -0.31
C GLU A 86 23.38 10.54 0.55
N ARG A 87 22.80 9.42 0.12
CA ARG A 87 23.01 8.08 0.67
C ARG A 87 23.69 7.21 -0.39
N ALA A 88 24.64 6.39 0.06
CA ALA A 88 25.36 5.45 -0.82
C ALA A 88 24.49 4.26 -1.25
N TRP A 89 23.49 3.90 -0.44
CA TRP A 89 22.51 2.83 -0.71
C TRP A 89 21.23 3.08 0.09
N VAL A 90 20.19 2.32 -0.21
CA VAL A 90 18.96 2.22 0.58
C VAL A 90 18.99 0.91 1.36
N ASP A 91 18.93 0.98 2.69
CA ASP A 91 18.76 -0.21 3.55
C ASP A 91 17.31 -0.67 3.47
N ILE A 92 17.07 -1.97 3.30
CA ILE A 92 15.75 -2.59 3.19
C ILE A 92 15.67 -3.75 4.21
N PRO A 93 15.35 -3.46 5.48
CA PRO A 93 15.35 -4.47 6.53
C PRO A 93 14.38 -5.61 6.28
N ALA A 94 14.64 -6.79 6.85
CA ALA A 94 13.73 -7.93 6.81
C ALA A 94 12.34 -7.58 7.38
N GLY A 95 11.28 -7.98 6.68
CA GLY A 95 9.88 -7.71 7.05
C GLY A 95 9.42 -6.26 6.85
N GLU A 96 10.27 -5.37 6.34
CA GLU A 96 9.99 -3.94 6.28
C GLU A 96 9.67 -3.44 4.87
N ILE A 97 9.02 -2.28 4.82
CA ILE A 97 8.78 -1.54 3.57
C ILE A 97 9.49 -0.21 3.64
N VAL A 98 10.34 0.06 2.65
CA VAL A 98 11.07 1.31 2.53
C VAL A 98 10.51 2.14 1.38
N MET A 99 10.23 3.41 1.65
CA MET A 99 9.74 4.34 0.64
C MET A 99 10.84 5.17 0.02
N LEU A 100 10.75 5.32 -1.30
CA LEU A 100 11.30 6.45 -2.01
C LEU A 100 10.13 7.36 -2.38
N ALA A 101 9.93 8.46 -1.66
CA ALA A 101 8.74 9.32 -1.74
C ALA A 101 9.07 10.82 -1.63
N ARG A 102 8.10 11.66 -1.99
CA ARG A 102 8.19 13.12 -1.82
C ARG A 102 8.27 13.48 -0.34
N GLY A 103 9.18 14.40 0.01
CA GLY A 103 9.36 14.85 1.40
C GLY A 103 10.11 13.86 2.29
N GLU A 104 10.42 12.66 1.81
CA GLU A 104 11.23 11.65 2.48
C GLU A 104 12.49 11.34 1.65
N MET A 105 13.09 10.17 1.86
CA MET A 105 14.12 9.66 0.96
C MET A 105 13.54 9.49 -0.45
N ARG A 106 14.29 9.85 -1.50
CA ARG A 106 13.90 9.68 -2.90
C ARG A 106 15.10 9.45 -3.79
N GLY A 107 14.88 8.95 -5.00
CA GLY A 107 15.92 8.98 -6.03
C GLY A 107 15.97 10.33 -6.75
N SER A 108 17.16 10.73 -7.19
CA SER A 108 17.40 11.86 -8.06
C SER A 108 18.15 11.37 -9.30
N LEU A 109 17.46 11.46 -10.44
CA LEU A 109 18.02 11.15 -11.74
C LEU A 109 18.49 12.46 -12.39
N ALA A 110 19.79 12.57 -12.63
CA ALA A 110 20.39 13.70 -13.34
C ALA A 110 20.43 13.42 -14.85
N ASN A 111 20.88 14.43 -15.62
CA ASN A 111 21.14 14.31 -17.06
C ASN A 111 19.93 13.88 -17.90
N VAL A 112 18.72 14.14 -17.43
CA VAL A 112 17.51 14.03 -18.24
C VAL A 112 17.68 15.00 -19.42
N ASN A 113 17.84 14.44 -20.63
CA ASN A 113 18.20 15.19 -21.83
C ASN A 113 17.07 15.21 -22.88
N ARG A 114 15.94 14.59 -22.55
CA ARG A 114 14.67 14.63 -23.29
C ARG A 114 13.51 14.70 -22.30
N PRO A 115 12.34 15.20 -22.71
CA PRO A 115 11.15 15.15 -21.86
C PRO A 115 10.76 13.70 -21.55
N LEU A 116 10.37 13.46 -20.30
CA LEU A 116 9.60 12.29 -19.88
C LEU A 116 8.12 12.64 -20.03
N VAL A 117 7.41 11.88 -20.85
CA VAL A 117 5.99 12.12 -21.18
C VAL A 117 5.13 11.19 -20.35
N GLU A 118 4.06 11.73 -19.76
CA GLU A 118 3.09 10.94 -18.99
C GLU A 118 2.59 9.73 -19.79
N GLY A 119 2.51 8.58 -19.11
CA GLY A 119 2.09 7.32 -19.70
C GLY A 119 3.18 6.56 -20.45
N ASP A 120 4.35 7.17 -20.68
CA ASP A 120 5.52 6.46 -21.19
C ASP A 120 6.18 5.62 -20.09
N GLU A 121 7.13 4.79 -20.52
CA GLU A 121 7.99 4.00 -19.66
C GLU A 121 9.46 4.39 -19.82
N LEU A 122 10.23 4.26 -18.74
CA LEU A 122 11.69 4.36 -18.76
C LEU A 122 12.28 3.05 -18.22
N THR A 123 13.06 2.34 -19.03
CA THR A 123 13.77 1.13 -18.57
C THR A 123 14.81 1.47 -17.50
N GLY A 124 15.03 0.57 -16.55
CA GLY A 124 16.15 0.66 -15.61
C GLY A 124 16.55 -0.69 -15.02
N THR A 125 17.68 -0.71 -14.33
CA THR A 125 18.20 -1.91 -13.66
C THR A 125 18.48 -1.59 -12.19
N MET A 126 17.82 -2.30 -11.30
CA MET A 126 18.07 -2.26 -9.85
C MET A 126 19.29 -3.11 -9.52
N ILE A 127 20.12 -2.66 -8.58
CA ILE A 127 21.31 -3.38 -8.13
C ILE A 127 21.17 -3.65 -6.63
N PHE A 128 20.78 -4.86 -6.28
CA PHE A 128 20.68 -5.33 -4.90
C PHE A 128 22.00 -5.96 -4.43
N GLU A 129 22.32 -5.83 -3.14
CA GLU A 129 23.54 -6.37 -2.55
C GLU A 129 23.56 -7.90 -2.59
N LYS A 130 22.47 -8.57 -2.19
CA LYS A 130 22.40 -10.04 -2.16
C LYS A 130 21.73 -10.63 -3.39
N ARG A 131 20.71 -9.95 -3.93
CA ARG A 131 19.92 -10.43 -5.08
C ARG A 131 20.48 -10.04 -6.44
N GLY A 132 21.54 -9.22 -6.48
CA GLY A 132 22.20 -8.83 -7.71
C GLY A 132 21.35 -7.89 -8.58
N ARG A 133 21.48 -8.01 -9.90
CA ARG A 133 20.87 -7.09 -10.86
C ARG A 133 19.48 -7.55 -11.28
N PHE A 134 18.53 -6.62 -11.33
CA PHE A 134 17.16 -6.88 -11.73
C PHE A 134 16.66 -5.80 -12.69
N ASP A 135 16.29 -6.20 -13.91
CA ASP A 135 15.78 -5.30 -14.93
C ASP A 135 14.30 -5.02 -14.71
N MET A 136 13.92 -3.76 -14.87
CA MET A 136 12.57 -3.24 -14.67
C MET A 136 12.31 -2.04 -15.57
N PHE A 137 11.13 -1.45 -15.43
CA PHE A 137 10.85 -0.15 -15.99
C PHE A 137 10.05 0.69 -15.02
N PHE A 138 10.26 2.00 -15.11
CA PHE A 138 9.52 3.02 -14.41
C PHE A 138 8.35 3.51 -15.26
N LEU A 139 7.21 3.76 -14.63
CA LEU A 139 6.13 4.52 -15.24
C LEU A 139 6.42 6.03 -15.15
N ILE A 140 6.01 6.77 -16.17
CA ILE A 140 6.01 8.23 -16.12
C ILE A 140 4.63 8.72 -15.68
N ASP A 141 4.53 9.15 -14.43
CA ASP A 141 3.30 9.65 -13.82
C ASP A 141 3.03 11.12 -14.21
N PRO A 142 1.78 11.59 -14.17
CA PRO A 142 1.48 13.02 -14.29
C PRO A 142 2.25 13.85 -13.24
N VAL A 143 2.51 15.12 -13.56
CA VAL A 143 3.07 16.06 -12.57
C VAL A 143 1.99 16.40 -11.56
N GLU A 144 2.02 15.77 -10.38
CA GLU A 144 1.26 16.26 -9.23
C GLU A 144 1.89 17.57 -8.72
N ALA A 145 1.09 18.63 -8.63
CA ALA A 145 1.49 19.91 -8.08
C ALA A 145 1.79 19.77 -6.58
N GLU A 146 2.87 20.43 -6.14
CA GLU A 146 3.28 20.49 -4.73
C GLU A 146 2.14 21.08 -3.88
N ALA A 147 1.45 20.23 -3.11
CA ALA A 147 0.70 20.71 -1.96
C ALA A 147 1.72 21.03 -0.86
N GLU A 148 1.82 22.33 -0.57
CA GLU A 148 2.59 22.93 0.53
C GLU A 148 2.30 22.20 1.85
N PHE A 149 3.37 21.72 2.52
CA PHE A 149 3.28 21.11 3.84
C PHE A 149 2.88 22.17 4.87
N ASP A 150 1.69 22.02 5.46
CA ASP A 150 1.22 22.82 6.60
C ASP A 150 1.50 22.03 7.90
N PRO A 151 2.49 22.42 8.75
CA PRO A 151 2.96 21.60 9.84
C PRO A 151 2.17 21.89 11.12
N VAL A 152 0.90 21.46 11.21
CA VAL A 152 0.23 21.26 12.50
C VAL A 152 -0.78 20.10 12.41
N SER A 153 -0.39 18.93 12.92
CA SER A 153 -1.28 18.08 13.73
C SER A 153 -0.49 16.94 14.38
N LEU A 154 0.25 17.28 15.43
CA LEU A 154 0.66 16.31 16.45
C LEU A 154 -0.44 16.26 17.51
N ALA A 155 -1.44 15.40 17.30
CA ALA A 155 -2.24 14.77 18.35
C ALA A 155 -3.20 13.74 17.74
N SER A 156 -2.88 12.45 17.82
CA SER A 156 -3.95 11.44 17.86
C SER A 156 -4.55 11.47 19.27
N PRO A 157 -5.88 11.62 19.44
CA PRO A 157 -6.50 11.49 20.75
C PRO A 157 -6.42 10.02 21.18
N ALA A 158 -6.07 9.79 22.45
CA ALA A 158 -6.18 8.47 23.06
C ALA A 158 -7.65 8.04 23.07
N VAL A 159 -7.98 7.01 22.29
CA VAL A 159 -9.32 6.40 22.29
C VAL A 159 -9.50 5.62 23.59
N SER A 160 -10.60 5.87 24.31
CA SER A 160 -10.90 5.20 25.59
C SER A 160 -11.06 3.68 25.42
N GLU A 161 -10.59 2.90 26.39
CA GLU A 161 -10.65 1.43 26.37
C GLU A 161 -12.10 0.89 26.28
N THR A 162 -13.06 1.62 26.87
CA THR A 162 -14.50 1.33 26.80
C THR A 162 -15.06 1.50 25.38
N ASP A 163 -14.57 2.50 24.63
CA ASP A 163 -15.01 2.73 23.24
C ASP A 163 -14.45 1.63 22.33
N ARG A 164 -13.21 1.17 22.58
CA ARG A 164 -12.58 0.08 21.82
C ARG A 164 -13.35 -1.24 21.92
N ALA A 165 -13.78 -1.62 23.12
CA ALA A 165 -14.55 -2.85 23.32
C ALA A 165 -15.92 -2.80 22.63
N ALA A 166 -16.60 -1.65 22.69
CA ALA A 166 -17.87 -1.43 22.00
C ALA A 166 -17.71 -1.49 20.47
N ASP A 167 -16.62 -0.91 19.94
CA ASP A 167 -16.30 -0.96 18.52
C ASP A 167 -16.00 -2.37 18.02
N ILE A 168 -15.24 -3.16 18.78
CA ILE A 168 -14.97 -4.56 18.43
C ILE A 168 -16.29 -5.35 18.36
N ALA A 169 -17.19 -5.16 19.32
CA ALA A 169 -18.50 -5.80 19.31
C ALA A 169 -19.35 -5.38 18.10
N ALA A 170 -19.35 -4.08 17.76
CA ALA A 170 -20.07 -3.54 16.61
C ALA A 170 -19.50 -4.06 15.28
N ILE A 171 -18.18 -4.12 15.13
CA ILE A 171 -17.49 -4.70 13.96
C ILE A 171 -17.86 -6.17 13.79
N ALA A 172 -17.83 -6.95 14.88
CA ALA A 172 -18.19 -8.36 14.84
C ALA A 172 -19.67 -8.58 14.49
N GLY A 173 -20.57 -7.69 14.93
CA GLY A 173 -21.97 -7.69 14.53
C GLY A 173 -22.12 -7.41 13.02
N ALA A 174 -21.56 -6.31 12.54
CA ALA A 174 -21.62 -5.92 11.12
C ALA A 174 -21.07 -7.02 10.19
N LEU A 175 -19.98 -7.70 10.59
CA LEU A 175 -19.44 -8.81 9.81
C LEU A 175 -20.39 -10.01 9.74
N ARG A 176 -20.94 -10.43 10.89
CA ARG A 176 -21.86 -11.59 10.91
C ARG A 176 -23.12 -11.33 10.09
N ASP A 177 -23.62 -10.10 10.13
CA ASP A 177 -24.78 -9.67 9.35
C ASP A 177 -24.48 -9.73 7.85
N VAL A 178 -23.36 -9.13 7.40
CA VAL A 178 -22.97 -9.12 5.98
C VAL A 178 -22.63 -10.52 5.46
N LEU A 179 -22.02 -11.37 6.29
CA LEU A 179 -21.71 -12.75 5.94
C LEU A 179 -22.95 -13.67 5.95
N ALA A 180 -24.08 -13.21 6.50
CA ALA A 180 -25.23 -14.05 6.82
C ALA A 180 -24.84 -15.32 7.63
N ALA A 181 -23.84 -15.17 8.52
CA ALA A 181 -23.22 -16.27 9.25
C ALA A 181 -23.11 -15.91 10.75
N PRO A 182 -24.19 -16.07 11.53
CA PRO A 182 -24.21 -15.65 12.94
C PRO A 182 -23.21 -16.41 13.82
N GLN A 183 -22.85 -17.64 13.42
CA GLN A 183 -21.86 -18.48 14.09
C GLN A 183 -20.41 -18.22 13.64
N ALA A 184 -20.17 -17.28 12.72
CA ALA A 184 -18.81 -16.98 12.28
C ALA A 184 -17.95 -16.52 13.47
N MET A 185 -16.76 -17.09 13.55
CA MET A 185 -15.72 -16.62 14.46
C MET A 185 -15.12 -15.36 13.87
N ILE A 186 -15.09 -14.28 14.66
CA ILE A 186 -14.50 -13.00 14.28
C ILE A 186 -13.32 -12.74 15.20
N ALA A 187 -12.11 -12.99 14.69
CA ALA A 187 -10.85 -12.72 15.36
C ALA A 187 -9.67 -12.90 14.38
N PRO A 188 -8.59 -12.10 14.49
CA PRO A 188 -8.47 -10.95 15.39
C PRO A 188 -9.22 -9.72 14.84
N VAL A 189 -9.44 -8.70 15.69
CA VAL A 189 -9.99 -7.39 15.27
C VAL A 189 -9.02 -6.30 15.68
N VAL A 190 -8.56 -5.53 14.70
CA VAL A 190 -7.60 -4.45 14.87
C VAL A 190 -8.19 -3.17 14.29
N LEU A 191 -8.08 -2.06 15.01
CA LEU A 191 -8.72 -0.79 14.65
C LEU A 191 -7.81 0.41 14.85
N ALA A 192 -7.90 1.35 13.92
CA ALA A 192 -7.15 2.60 13.91
C ALA A 192 -8.07 3.74 13.42
N GLY A 193 -8.58 4.55 14.36
CA GLY A 193 -9.50 5.64 14.03
C GLY A 193 -10.81 5.14 13.46
N ASP A 194 -11.10 5.51 12.21
CA ASP A 194 -12.33 5.18 11.48
C ASP A 194 -12.22 3.89 10.64
N VAL A 195 -11.11 3.16 10.71
CA VAL A 195 -10.89 1.92 9.94
C VAL A 195 -10.54 0.74 10.83
N ALA A 196 -10.89 -0.46 10.37
CA ALA A 196 -10.57 -1.71 11.04
C ALA A 196 -10.26 -2.84 10.06
N ILE A 197 -9.44 -3.78 10.52
CA ILE A 197 -9.22 -5.07 9.86
C ILE A 197 -9.67 -6.16 10.83
N ALA A 198 -10.47 -7.11 10.32
CA ALA A 198 -10.98 -8.21 11.13
C ALA A 198 -10.86 -9.54 10.40
N GLY A 199 -10.22 -10.53 11.03
CA GLY A 199 -10.24 -11.91 10.57
C GLY A 199 -11.59 -12.55 10.83
N TRP A 200 -12.08 -13.35 9.89
CA TRP A 200 -13.29 -14.14 10.10
C TRP A 200 -13.16 -15.54 9.53
N THR A 201 -13.89 -16.50 10.11
CA THR A 201 -14.05 -17.84 9.56
C THR A 201 -15.37 -18.49 9.99
N ASP A 202 -15.96 -19.28 9.10
CA ASP A 202 -17.10 -20.17 9.39
C ASP A 202 -16.68 -21.63 9.60
N GLY A 203 -15.36 -21.88 9.70
CA GLY A 203 -14.75 -23.20 9.80
C GLY A 203 -14.41 -23.85 8.45
N ARG A 204 -15.01 -23.38 7.34
CA ARG A 204 -14.71 -23.84 5.97
C ARG A 204 -13.83 -22.83 5.24
N VAL A 205 -14.25 -21.58 5.23
CA VAL A 205 -13.55 -20.45 4.60
C VAL A 205 -13.11 -19.49 5.70
N GLY A 206 -12.02 -18.76 5.46
CA GLY A 206 -11.66 -17.61 6.26
C GLY A 206 -11.00 -16.54 5.41
N ALA A 207 -11.08 -15.29 5.85
CA ALA A 207 -10.49 -14.15 5.17
C ALA A 207 -10.24 -13.01 6.18
N ARG A 208 -9.58 -11.96 5.71
CA ARG A 208 -9.48 -10.68 6.41
C ARG A 208 -10.45 -9.71 5.78
N ALA A 209 -11.27 -9.06 6.58
CA ALA A 209 -12.20 -8.02 6.15
C ALA A 209 -11.66 -6.64 6.47
N PHE A 210 -11.84 -5.70 5.54
CA PHE A 210 -11.62 -4.27 5.77
C PHE A 210 -12.96 -3.59 6.03
N LEU A 211 -12.99 -2.79 7.10
CA LEU A 211 -14.16 -2.05 7.52
C LEU A 211 -13.84 -0.57 7.68
N ARG A 212 -14.84 0.26 7.39
CA ARG A 212 -14.79 1.71 7.60
C ARG A 212 -16.02 2.17 8.38
N ARG A 213 -15.80 3.10 9.31
CA ARG A 213 -16.86 3.75 10.06
C ARG A 213 -17.50 4.84 9.22
N LYS A 214 -18.83 4.80 9.07
CA LYS A 214 -19.67 5.85 8.51
C LYS A 214 -20.63 6.34 9.58
N GLY A 215 -20.34 7.51 10.15
CA GLY A 215 -21.07 8.03 11.31
C GLY A 215 -20.85 7.12 12.53
N THR A 216 -21.91 6.49 13.03
CA THR A 216 -21.86 5.55 14.17
C THR A 216 -21.79 4.09 13.75
N GLN A 217 -21.86 3.79 12.45
CA GLN A 217 -21.95 2.43 11.94
C GLN A 217 -20.64 1.98 11.30
N TRP A 218 -20.26 0.74 11.55
CA TRP A 218 -19.16 0.07 10.85
C TRP A 218 -19.71 -0.62 9.61
N GLN A 219 -19.10 -0.35 8.45
CA GLN A 219 -19.47 -0.98 7.19
C GLN A 219 -18.31 -1.82 6.68
N VAL A 220 -18.60 -3.07 6.33
CA VAL A 220 -17.64 -3.94 5.62
C VAL A 220 -17.53 -3.45 4.19
N GLU A 221 -16.32 -3.18 3.70
CA GLU A 221 -16.11 -2.73 2.33
C GLU A 221 -15.62 -3.86 1.43
N LEU A 222 -14.74 -4.71 1.94
CA LEU A 222 -14.20 -5.86 1.24
C LEU A 222 -13.64 -6.91 2.20
N TRP A 223 -13.36 -8.08 1.65
CA TRP A 223 -12.53 -9.11 2.27
C TRP A 223 -11.51 -9.64 1.27
N SER A 224 -10.33 -9.98 1.77
CA SER A 224 -9.23 -10.51 0.99
C SER A 224 -8.33 -11.43 1.82
N ASN A 225 -7.29 -11.95 1.16
CA ASN A 225 -6.23 -12.78 1.73
C ASN A 225 -5.11 -11.92 2.32
N ASP A 226 -3.87 -12.43 2.29
CA ASP A 226 -2.68 -11.75 2.78
C ASP A 226 -2.47 -10.36 2.16
N SER A 227 -2.92 -10.18 0.91
CA SER A 227 -2.83 -8.91 0.20
C SER A 227 -3.50 -7.75 0.95
N LEU A 228 -4.50 -8.00 1.80
CA LEU A 228 -5.12 -6.92 2.58
C LEU A 228 -4.16 -6.24 3.56
N LEU A 229 -3.15 -6.98 4.05
CA LEU A 229 -2.19 -6.47 5.02
C LEU A 229 -1.02 -5.73 4.37
N LEU A 230 -0.97 -5.68 3.03
CA LEU A 230 0.00 -4.86 2.31
C LEU A 230 -0.29 -3.38 2.57
N LEU A 231 0.74 -2.60 2.91
CA LEU A 231 0.59 -1.16 3.12
C LEU A 231 0.00 -0.48 1.88
N ALA A 232 0.38 -0.93 0.69
CA ALA A 232 -0.13 -0.39 -0.57
C ALA A 232 -1.64 -0.59 -0.70
N THR A 233 -2.15 -1.77 -0.37
CA THR A 233 -3.59 -2.07 -0.39
C THR A 233 -4.34 -1.20 0.60
N LEU A 234 -3.89 -1.10 1.85
CA LEU A 234 -4.51 -0.22 2.85
C LEU A 234 -4.47 1.25 2.42
N THR A 235 -3.35 1.69 1.83
CA THR A 235 -3.22 3.07 1.31
C THR A 235 -4.18 3.33 0.16
N SER A 236 -4.35 2.37 -0.77
CA SER A 236 -5.33 2.49 -1.88
C SER A 236 -6.78 2.52 -1.39
N LEU A 237 -7.04 1.98 -0.20
CA LEU A 237 -8.34 2.06 0.47
C LEU A 237 -8.55 3.39 1.21
N GLY A 238 -7.58 4.32 1.12
CA GLY A 238 -7.64 5.63 1.77
C GLY A 238 -7.22 5.62 3.24
N VAL A 239 -6.45 4.63 3.68
CA VAL A 239 -5.82 4.62 5.01
C VAL A 239 -4.50 5.37 4.95
N SER A 240 -4.23 6.28 5.91
CA SER A 240 -2.93 6.95 5.96
C SER A 240 -1.79 5.95 6.21
N ARG A 241 -0.58 6.23 5.73
CA ARG A 241 0.59 5.34 5.91
C ARG A 241 0.88 4.99 7.37
N VAL A 242 0.76 5.96 8.27
CA VAL A 242 0.97 5.76 9.72
C VAL A 242 -0.07 4.79 10.26
N GLN A 243 -1.35 4.97 9.90
CA GLN A 243 -2.42 4.06 10.31
C GLN A 243 -2.27 2.68 9.66
N ALA A 244 -1.89 2.60 8.39
CA ALA A 244 -1.69 1.35 7.67
C ALA A 244 -0.55 0.52 8.26
N ALA A 245 0.57 1.16 8.62
CA ALA A 245 1.68 0.50 9.30
C ALA A 245 1.27 -0.03 10.68
N ALA A 246 0.53 0.77 11.46
CA ALA A 246 0.03 0.36 12.77
C ALA A 246 -0.97 -0.82 12.65
N LEU A 247 -1.95 -0.73 11.75
CA LEU A 247 -2.91 -1.78 11.48
C LEU A 247 -2.21 -3.08 11.05
N ARG A 248 -1.24 -3.01 10.13
CA ARG A 248 -0.47 -4.19 9.69
C ARG A 248 0.26 -4.83 10.86
N ALA A 249 1.03 -4.05 11.62
CA ALA A 249 1.86 -4.57 12.70
C ALA A 249 1.00 -5.23 13.79
N GLU A 250 -0.08 -4.57 14.22
CA GLU A 250 -0.99 -5.11 15.24
C GLU A 250 -1.73 -6.36 14.72
N MET A 251 -2.17 -6.36 13.46
CA MET A 251 -2.86 -7.52 12.87
C MET A 251 -1.94 -8.74 12.74
N ARG A 252 -0.71 -8.55 12.26
CA ARG A 252 0.29 -9.63 12.18
C ARG A 252 0.61 -10.21 13.55
N ALA A 253 0.80 -9.36 14.56
CA ALA A 253 1.04 -9.81 15.93
C ALA A 253 -0.16 -10.59 16.49
N ALA A 254 -1.39 -10.13 16.23
CA ALA A 254 -2.60 -10.78 16.68
C ALA A 254 -2.84 -12.14 15.97
N GLU A 255 -2.56 -12.24 14.68
CA GLU A 255 -2.64 -13.50 13.94
C GLU A 255 -1.58 -14.51 14.39
N ALA A 256 -0.36 -14.05 14.64
CA ALA A 256 0.70 -14.91 15.19
C ALA A 256 0.29 -15.52 16.54
N ALA A 257 -0.43 -14.77 17.37
CA ALA A 257 -0.95 -15.24 18.66
C ALA A 257 -2.07 -16.29 18.52
N LEU A 258 -2.84 -16.27 17.44
CA LEU A 258 -3.87 -17.30 17.14
C LEU A 258 -3.25 -18.58 16.58
N GLY A 259 -2.05 -18.49 16.01
CA GLY A 259 -1.28 -19.60 15.49
C GLY A 259 -1.45 -19.85 13.98
N PRO A 260 -0.54 -20.61 13.37
CA PRO A 260 -0.37 -20.68 11.92
C PRO A 260 -1.60 -21.26 11.19
N GLY A 261 -2.38 -22.13 11.83
CA GLY A 261 -3.59 -22.69 11.24
C GLY A 261 -4.70 -21.65 10.97
N PHE A 262 -4.72 -20.55 11.72
CA PHE A 262 -5.62 -19.41 11.45
C PHE A 262 -5.10 -18.57 10.29
N THR A 263 -3.83 -18.19 10.33
CA THR A 263 -3.19 -17.38 9.28
C THR A 263 -3.29 -18.06 7.91
N SER A 264 -2.90 -19.33 7.80
CA SER A 264 -3.00 -20.09 6.54
C SER A 264 -4.43 -20.17 6.00
N ARG A 265 -5.44 -20.16 6.87
CA ARG A 265 -6.84 -20.16 6.45
C ARG A 265 -7.28 -18.82 5.87
N PHE A 266 -6.82 -17.72 6.46
CA PHE A 266 -7.09 -16.37 5.94
C PHE A 266 -6.38 -16.14 4.60
N ASP A 267 -5.14 -16.62 4.48
CA ASP A 267 -4.33 -16.47 3.27
C ASP A 267 -4.86 -17.30 2.09
N ALA A 268 -5.57 -18.40 2.38
CA ALA A 268 -6.18 -19.27 1.37
C ALA A 268 -7.39 -18.64 0.67
N PHE A 269 -7.84 -17.45 1.07
CA PHE A 269 -8.94 -16.78 0.39
C PHE A 269 -8.53 -16.40 -1.05
N PRO A 270 -9.35 -16.68 -2.08
CA PRO A 270 -8.90 -16.72 -3.47
C PRO A 270 -8.67 -15.36 -4.15
N GLY A 271 -8.70 -14.25 -3.41
CA GLY A 271 -8.48 -12.90 -3.95
C GLY A 271 -9.23 -11.84 -3.13
N THR A 272 -9.64 -10.73 -3.75
CA THR A 272 -10.44 -9.70 -3.09
C THR A 272 -11.89 -9.79 -3.54
N ALA A 273 -12.84 -9.73 -2.60
CA ALA A 273 -14.26 -9.60 -2.90
C ALA A 273 -14.88 -8.47 -2.08
N HIS A 274 -15.78 -7.72 -2.71
CA HIS A 274 -16.45 -6.59 -2.08
C HIS A 274 -17.73 -7.03 -1.37
N ALA A 275 -18.00 -6.41 -0.23
CA ALA A 275 -19.27 -6.59 0.44
C ALA A 275 -20.42 -6.07 -0.43
N PRO A 276 -21.62 -6.68 -0.35
CA PRO A 276 -22.82 -6.14 -0.99
C PRO A 276 -23.02 -4.69 -0.55
N ARG A 277 -23.07 -3.76 -1.52
CA ARG A 277 -23.48 -2.38 -1.22
C ARG A 277 -24.99 -2.38 -1.05
N ASP A 278 -25.48 -1.75 0.03
CA ASP A 278 -26.88 -1.37 0.10
C ASP A 278 -27.21 -0.56 -1.15
N LYS A 279 -28.23 -1.00 -1.90
CA LYS A 279 -28.76 -0.18 -2.98
C LYS A 279 -29.37 1.08 -2.36
N PRO A 280 -29.18 2.26 -2.99
CA PRO A 280 -29.88 3.47 -2.57
C PRO A 280 -31.39 3.30 -2.64
#